data_AF-A0A165Z1S3-F1
#
_entry.id   AF-A0A165Z1S3-F1
#
_cell.length_a   1.000
_cell.length_b   1.000
_cell.length_c   1.000
_cell.angle_alpha   90.00
_cell.angle_beta   90.00
_cell.angle_gamma   90.00
#
_symmetry.space_group_name_H-M   'P 1'
#
loop_
_entity.id
_entity.type
_entity.pdbx_description
1 polymer ?
#
loop_
_entity_poly.entity_id
_entity_poly.type
_entity_poly.pdbx_seq_one_letter_code
_entity_poly.pdbx_strand_id
1 'polypeptide(L)'
;MHLASLNIPQLFISLWTGKGIDAKGSDSKDDWREKWCTLTDTSEKDPRTKKITFKNYWTDHGKEVAATRQWIPGSFDRTPRDIAKKLNSGYKAWEFTLYFYGLGPCLLFERIKLPYWRNYCRFVHAMRLMLQHEVSMEECRDADRNFIIAAGDFEDLYIERRTDRLHFGRPCLHAPLHIPGETARVGPQLNNSQWTMERTIGNLGQEIRQHQSVFANLAQRALYRCQVNTLFALLPDFAPPPPKIPRGAKDLGGGYVLLCAHDLTKRVPEVPECEAIKSWYRNKGATWRDDLWIKVSKWARLRLPIGQVARCSWKENKKRPDQVRAARNVKVLYIH
;
A
#
# COMPACT_ATOMS: atom_id res chain seq x y z
N MET A 1 -10.42 4.24 7.71
CA MET A 1 -10.20 3.07 6.82
C MET A 1 -11.17 3.08 5.64
N HIS A 2 -12.47 2.83 5.85
CA HIS A 2 -13.44 2.62 4.75
C HIS A 2 -13.53 3.77 3.74
N LEU A 3 -13.55 5.02 4.21
CA LEU A 3 -13.68 6.19 3.34
C LEU A 3 -12.59 6.22 2.25
N ALA A 4 -11.33 6.33 2.66
CA ALA A 4 -10.18 6.41 1.76
C ALA A 4 -9.90 5.08 1.07
N SER A 5 -9.95 3.96 1.79
CA SER A 5 -9.48 2.68 1.26
C SER A 5 -10.52 1.86 0.51
N LEU A 6 -11.80 2.23 0.54
CA LEU A 6 -12.87 1.46 -0.12
C LEU A 6 -13.85 2.38 -0.87
N ASN A 7 -14.54 3.28 -0.17
CA ASN A 7 -15.67 4.02 -0.74
C ASN A 7 -15.26 4.96 -1.89
N ILE A 8 -14.15 5.70 -1.72
CA ILE A 8 -13.63 6.59 -2.75
C ILE A 8 -13.10 5.80 -3.95
N PRO A 9 -12.15 4.85 -3.79
CA PRO A 9 -11.67 4.04 -4.91
C PRO A 9 -12.81 3.35 -5.66
N GLN A 10 -13.77 2.77 -4.94
CA GLN A 10 -14.91 2.08 -5.54
C GLN A 10 -15.74 3.02 -6.41
N LEU A 11 -16.03 4.25 -5.95
CA LEU A 11 -16.77 5.23 -6.75
C LEU A 11 -16.04 5.55 -8.05
N PHE A 12 -14.78 5.96 -7.97
CA PHE A 12 -14.00 6.35 -9.16
C PHE A 12 -13.81 5.18 -10.14
N ILE A 13 -13.49 3.99 -9.64
CA ILE A 13 -13.35 2.79 -10.48
C ILE A 13 -14.68 2.43 -11.14
N SER A 14 -15.80 2.52 -10.41
CA SER A 14 -17.12 2.31 -10.98
C SER A 14 -17.46 3.32 -12.08
N LEU A 15 -17.05 4.58 -11.94
CA LEU A 15 -17.22 5.59 -12.99
C LEU A 15 -16.38 5.28 -14.23
N TRP A 16 -15.09 4.96 -14.06
CA TRP A 16 -14.20 4.71 -15.18
C TRP A 16 -14.46 3.39 -15.90
N THR A 17 -15.05 2.40 -15.21
CA THR A 17 -15.39 1.09 -15.78
C THR A 17 -16.87 0.95 -16.15
N GLY A 18 -17.73 1.89 -15.72
CA GLY A 18 -19.18 1.82 -15.90
C GLY A 18 -19.87 0.67 -15.14
N LYS A 19 -19.16 0.02 -14.20
CA LYS A 19 -19.65 -1.15 -13.44
C LYS A 19 -20.23 -0.73 -12.10
N GLY A 20 -21.42 -1.25 -11.78
CA GLY A 20 -22.08 -0.99 -10.49
C GLY A 20 -22.67 0.42 -10.34
N ILE A 21 -22.88 1.11 -11.46
CA ILE A 21 -23.60 2.38 -11.57
C ILE A 21 -24.52 2.28 -12.77
N ASP A 22 -25.76 2.73 -12.62
CA ASP A 22 -26.79 2.68 -13.65
C ASP A 22 -27.17 4.09 -14.08
N ALA A 23 -27.37 4.28 -15.39
CA ALA A 23 -27.86 5.53 -15.91
C ALA A 23 -29.33 5.72 -15.46
N LYS A 24 -29.70 6.96 -15.18
CA LYS A 24 -31.05 7.34 -14.73
C LYS A 24 -31.62 8.41 -15.64
N GLY A 25 -32.94 8.48 -15.75
CA GLY A 25 -33.60 9.55 -16.49
C GLY A 25 -33.15 9.61 -17.95
N SER A 26 -32.68 10.77 -18.39
CA SER A 26 -32.16 11.01 -19.75
C SER A 26 -30.64 10.81 -19.85
N ASP A 27 -30.01 10.25 -18.82
CA ASP A 27 -28.59 9.91 -18.85
C ASP A 27 -28.33 8.62 -19.65
N SER A 28 -27.14 8.50 -20.23
CA SER A 28 -26.76 7.36 -21.05
C SER A 28 -25.33 6.92 -20.77
N LYS A 29 -25.11 5.60 -20.70
CA LYS A 29 -23.77 5.02 -20.60
C LYS A 29 -22.92 5.27 -21.84
N ASP A 30 -23.53 5.58 -22.98
CA ASP A 30 -22.78 5.93 -24.20
C ASP A 30 -22.11 7.30 -24.05
N ASP A 31 -22.81 8.29 -23.49
CA ASP A 31 -22.22 9.59 -23.15
C ASP A 31 -21.07 9.42 -22.14
N TRP A 32 -21.21 8.51 -21.17
CA TRP A 32 -20.14 8.24 -20.22
C TRP A 32 -18.90 7.65 -20.91
N ARG A 33 -19.07 6.72 -21.85
CA ARG A 33 -17.97 6.10 -22.63
C ARG A 33 -17.25 7.13 -23.48
N GLU A 34 -17.98 8.12 -24.00
CA GLU A 34 -17.40 9.25 -24.71
C GLU A 34 -16.66 10.23 -23.80
N LYS A 35 -16.87 10.19 -22.49
CA LYS A 35 -16.29 11.16 -21.55
C LYS A 35 -15.25 10.56 -20.60
N TRP A 36 -15.67 9.72 -19.66
CA TRP A 36 -14.82 9.22 -18.56
C TRP A 36 -14.77 7.70 -18.41
N CYS A 37 -15.75 6.97 -18.96
CA CYS A 37 -15.86 5.52 -18.84
C CYS A 37 -14.96 4.82 -19.88
N THR A 38 -13.65 5.02 -19.75
CA THR A 38 -12.64 4.55 -20.73
C THR A 38 -12.00 3.22 -20.36
N LEU A 39 -12.15 2.74 -19.12
CA LEU A 39 -11.61 1.48 -18.63
C LEU A 39 -12.61 0.33 -18.83
N THR A 40 -13.05 0.14 -20.07
CA THR A 40 -13.99 -0.93 -20.44
C THR A 40 -13.39 -1.84 -21.49
N ASP A 41 -13.59 -3.15 -21.33
CA ASP A 41 -13.26 -4.11 -22.40
C ASP A 41 -14.33 -4.00 -23.50
N THR A 42 -13.92 -3.81 -24.74
CA THR A 42 -14.81 -3.64 -25.89
C THR A 42 -14.49 -4.62 -27.01
N SER A 43 -15.49 -4.91 -27.84
CA SER A 43 -15.31 -5.71 -29.05
C SER A 43 -15.86 -4.93 -30.24
N GLU A 44 -15.08 -4.79 -31.28
CA GLU A 44 -15.45 -4.11 -32.51
C GLU A 44 -15.51 -5.12 -33.65
N LYS A 45 -16.64 -5.20 -34.34
CA LYS A 45 -16.80 -6.06 -35.52
C LYS A 45 -16.56 -5.23 -36.76
N ASP A 46 -15.52 -5.58 -37.51
CA ASP A 46 -15.23 -4.97 -38.80
C ASP A 46 -16.45 -5.16 -39.72
N PRO A 47 -17.07 -4.07 -40.21
CA PRO A 47 -18.28 -4.15 -41.01
C PRO A 47 -18.07 -4.85 -42.36
N ARG A 48 -16.84 -4.81 -42.91
CA ARG A 48 -16.45 -5.40 -44.20
C ARG A 48 -15.98 -6.85 -44.03
N THR A 49 -15.04 -7.10 -43.12
CA THR A 49 -14.42 -8.43 -42.97
C THR A 49 -15.17 -9.34 -41.99
N LYS A 50 -16.16 -8.80 -41.26
CA LYS A 50 -16.87 -9.45 -40.14
C LYS A 50 -15.95 -9.92 -39.00
N LYS A 51 -14.65 -9.61 -39.05
CA LYS A 51 -13.66 -9.94 -38.02
C LYS A 51 -13.93 -9.15 -36.75
N ILE A 52 -13.89 -9.83 -35.60
CA ILE A 52 -14.06 -9.18 -34.30
C ILE A 52 -12.68 -8.90 -33.72
N THR A 53 -12.43 -7.63 -33.37
CA THR A 53 -11.25 -7.17 -32.65
C THR A 53 -11.64 -6.87 -31.20
N PHE A 54 -10.95 -7.48 -30.24
CA PHE A 54 -11.17 -7.23 -28.82
C PHE A 54 -10.14 -6.22 -28.29
N LYS A 55 -10.61 -5.17 -27.62
CA LYS A 55 -9.78 -4.22 -26.87
C LYS A 55 -10.02 -4.45 -25.39
N ASN A 56 -9.02 -5.02 -24.71
CA ASN A 56 -9.14 -5.49 -23.33
C ASN A 56 -8.57 -4.49 -22.31
N TYR A 57 -8.97 -3.21 -22.39
CA TYR A 57 -8.39 -2.13 -21.59
C TYR A 57 -8.42 -2.40 -20.07
N TRP A 58 -9.55 -2.88 -19.54
CA TRP A 58 -9.70 -3.15 -18.11
C TRP A 58 -8.94 -4.40 -17.70
N THR A 59 -9.06 -5.46 -18.51
CA THR A 59 -8.38 -6.73 -18.25
C THR A 59 -6.85 -6.59 -18.30
N ASP A 60 -6.32 -5.82 -19.26
CA ASP A 60 -4.88 -5.58 -19.39
C ASP A 60 -4.37 -4.65 -18.29
N HIS A 61 -5.14 -3.61 -17.92
CA HIS A 61 -4.82 -2.79 -16.75
C HIS A 61 -4.73 -3.63 -15.46
N GLY A 62 -5.63 -4.60 -15.28
CA GLY A 62 -5.58 -5.54 -14.16
C GLY A 62 -4.27 -6.33 -14.09
N LYS A 63 -3.79 -6.83 -15.23
CA LYS A 63 -2.50 -7.54 -15.31
C LYS A 63 -1.31 -6.64 -14.97
N GLU A 64 -1.32 -5.40 -15.44
CA GLU A 64 -0.27 -4.42 -15.14
C GLU A 64 -0.21 -4.06 -13.66
N VAL A 65 -1.38 -3.85 -13.03
CA VAL A 65 -1.46 -3.65 -11.57
C VAL A 65 -0.80 -4.82 -10.84
N ALA A 66 -1.09 -6.06 -11.23
CA ALA A 66 -0.46 -7.24 -10.63
C ALA A 66 1.06 -7.32 -10.91
N ALA A 67 1.50 -6.89 -12.10
CA ALA A 67 2.91 -6.88 -12.50
C ALA A 67 3.75 -5.87 -11.69
N THR A 68 3.13 -4.87 -11.07
CA THR A 68 3.83 -3.92 -10.19
C THR A 68 4.41 -4.57 -8.93
N ARG A 69 4.01 -5.80 -8.60
CA ARG A 69 4.46 -6.56 -7.43
C ARG A 69 5.97 -6.50 -7.20
N GLN A 70 6.76 -6.63 -8.26
CA GLN A 70 8.23 -6.65 -8.18
C GLN A 70 8.81 -5.31 -7.70
N TRP A 71 8.10 -4.20 -7.90
CA TRP A 71 8.56 -2.84 -7.55
C TRP A 71 8.09 -2.36 -6.17
N ILE A 72 7.24 -3.14 -5.50
CA ILE A 72 6.68 -2.80 -4.19
C ILE A 72 7.46 -3.53 -3.10
N PRO A 73 8.16 -2.81 -2.20
CA PRO A 73 8.98 -3.46 -1.20
C PRO A 73 8.21 -4.39 -0.27
N GLY A 74 8.87 -5.48 0.14
CA GLY A 74 8.29 -6.49 1.03
C GLY A 74 7.75 -5.92 2.35
N SER A 75 8.23 -4.76 2.79
CA SER A 75 7.74 -4.03 3.95
C SER A 75 6.31 -3.51 3.82
N PHE A 76 5.78 -3.34 2.60
CA PHE A 76 4.40 -2.92 2.33
C PHE A 76 3.39 -4.09 2.40
N ASP A 77 3.74 -5.15 3.15
CA ASP A 77 3.00 -6.41 3.31
C ASP A 77 2.50 -6.99 1.97
N ARG A 78 1.22 -6.81 1.64
CA ARG A 78 0.58 -7.38 0.44
C ARG A 78 0.61 -6.43 -0.73
N THR A 79 0.99 -6.93 -1.91
CA THR A 79 0.92 -6.19 -3.16
C THR A 79 -0.50 -6.21 -3.75
N PRO A 80 -0.93 -5.16 -4.45
CA PRO A 80 -2.16 -5.17 -5.23
C PRO A 80 -2.21 -6.36 -6.19
N ARG A 81 -3.29 -7.12 -6.16
CA ARG A 81 -3.58 -8.18 -7.14
C ARG A 81 -4.18 -7.58 -8.40
N ASP A 82 -4.39 -8.46 -9.39
CA ASP A 82 -5.15 -8.15 -10.60
C ASP A 82 -6.54 -7.65 -10.22
N ILE A 83 -6.73 -6.32 -10.33
CA ILE A 83 -7.95 -5.65 -9.90
C ILE A 83 -9.13 -6.06 -10.79
N ALA A 84 -8.90 -6.33 -12.07
CA ALA A 84 -9.97 -6.72 -12.99
C ALA A 84 -10.61 -8.06 -12.59
N LYS A 85 -9.81 -8.99 -12.08
CA LYS A 85 -10.29 -10.30 -11.60
C LYS A 85 -10.82 -10.28 -10.17
N LYS A 86 -10.34 -9.35 -9.34
CA LYS A 86 -10.55 -9.38 -7.88
C LYS A 86 -11.51 -8.32 -7.36
N LEU A 87 -11.91 -7.34 -8.16
CA LEU A 87 -12.82 -6.26 -7.74
C LEU A 87 -14.07 -6.80 -7.03
N ASN A 88 -14.74 -7.81 -7.61
CA ASN A 88 -15.98 -8.38 -7.08
C ASN A 88 -15.78 -9.59 -6.15
N SER A 89 -14.54 -10.03 -5.92
CA SER A 89 -14.22 -11.25 -5.15
C SER A 89 -13.27 -10.98 -3.97
N GLY A 90 -13.33 -9.78 -3.40
CA GLY A 90 -12.58 -9.41 -2.20
C GLY A 90 -11.25 -8.72 -2.48
N TYR A 91 -11.26 -7.68 -3.31
CA TYR A 91 -10.17 -6.71 -3.37
C TYR A 91 -10.08 -5.97 -2.04
N LYS A 92 -8.92 -6.02 -1.38
CA LYS A 92 -8.80 -5.57 0.02
C LYS A 92 -8.58 -4.06 0.09
N ALA A 93 -9.00 -3.46 1.20
CA ALA A 93 -8.76 -2.05 1.50
C ALA A 93 -7.28 -1.62 1.33
N TRP A 94 -6.34 -2.47 1.76
CA TRP A 94 -4.91 -2.22 1.56
C TRP A 94 -4.50 -2.22 0.08
N GLU A 95 -5.07 -3.13 -0.72
CA GLU A 95 -4.80 -3.19 -2.16
C GLU A 95 -5.35 -1.97 -2.88
N PHE A 96 -6.57 -1.54 -2.55
CA PHE A 96 -7.13 -0.29 -3.05
C PHE A 96 -6.26 0.92 -2.68
N THR A 97 -5.77 0.98 -1.45
CA THR A 97 -4.95 2.10 -0.99
C THR A 97 -3.65 2.20 -1.80
N LEU A 98 -2.93 1.08 -1.96
CA LEU A 98 -1.70 1.02 -2.74
C LEU A 98 -1.95 1.24 -4.24
N TYR A 99 -2.99 0.63 -4.79
CA TYR A 99 -3.35 0.79 -6.20
C TYR A 99 -3.76 2.24 -6.48
N PHE A 100 -4.82 2.73 -5.82
CA PHE A 100 -5.44 4.00 -6.13
C PHE A 100 -4.47 5.13 -5.77
N TYR A 101 -4.13 5.30 -4.50
CA TYR A 101 -3.28 6.43 -4.13
C TYR A 101 -1.82 6.22 -4.50
N GLY A 102 -1.27 5.01 -4.50
CA GLY A 102 0.16 4.78 -4.78
C GLY A 102 0.49 4.72 -6.28
N LEU A 103 -0.08 3.75 -6.97
CA LEU A 103 0.26 3.41 -8.35
C LEU A 103 -0.57 4.16 -9.40
N GLY A 104 -1.82 4.47 -9.05
CA GLY A 104 -2.85 4.91 -9.96
C GLY A 104 -2.50 6.18 -10.74
N PRO A 105 -1.88 7.23 -10.16
CA PRO A 105 -1.45 8.40 -10.93
C PRO A 105 -0.62 8.03 -12.16
N CYS A 106 0.31 7.09 -12.04
CA CYS A 106 1.12 6.62 -13.16
C CYS A 106 0.37 5.63 -14.06
N LEU A 107 -0.30 4.63 -13.46
CA LEU A 107 -0.93 3.56 -14.23
C LEU A 107 -2.19 4.01 -15.00
N LEU A 108 -2.83 5.09 -14.58
CA LEU A 108 -4.04 5.64 -15.20
C LEU A 108 -3.75 6.82 -16.14
N PHE A 109 -2.52 7.33 -16.17
CA PHE A 109 -2.11 8.36 -17.12
C PHE A 109 -2.31 7.85 -18.55
N GLU A 110 -2.91 8.67 -19.41
CA GLU A 110 -3.32 8.32 -20.79
C GLU A 110 -4.36 7.19 -20.93
N ARG A 111 -4.81 6.55 -19.83
CA ARG A 111 -5.90 5.56 -19.85
C ARG A 111 -7.27 6.14 -19.57
N ILE A 112 -7.32 7.14 -18.69
CA ILE A 112 -8.49 8.00 -18.49
C ILE A 112 -8.19 9.37 -19.09
N LYS A 113 -9.22 10.06 -19.60
CA LYS A 113 -8.97 11.34 -20.29
C LYS A 113 -8.40 12.38 -19.34
N LEU A 114 -7.59 13.28 -19.89
CA LEU A 114 -6.77 14.23 -19.14
C LEU A 114 -7.53 15.06 -18.09
N PRO A 115 -8.74 15.60 -18.34
CA PRO A 115 -9.49 16.35 -17.31
C PRO A 115 -9.81 15.50 -16.08
N TYR A 116 -10.28 14.27 -16.29
CA TYR A 116 -10.61 13.32 -15.23
C TYR A 116 -9.36 12.84 -14.49
N TRP A 117 -8.26 12.60 -15.22
CA TRP A 117 -6.97 12.25 -14.62
C TRP A 117 -6.43 13.38 -13.73
N ARG A 118 -6.53 14.64 -14.18
CA ARG A 118 -6.08 15.80 -13.39
C ARG A 118 -6.89 15.95 -12.10
N ASN A 119 -8.22 15.87 -12.19
CA ASN A 119 -9.08 15.90 -11.00
C ASN A 119 -8.72 14.75 -10.04
N TYR A 120 -8.58 13.53 -10.57
CA TYR A 120 -8.14 12.38 -9.80
C TYR A 120 -6.78 12.58 -9.11
N CYS A 121 -5.77 13.06 -9.83
CA CYS A 121 -4.44 13.32 -9.28
C CYS A 121 -4.47 14.41 -8.21
N ARG A 122 -5.31 15.43 -8.38
CA ARG A 122 -5.54 16.46 -7.35
C ARG A 122 -6.10 15.85 -6.07
N PHE A 123 -7.11 14.99 -6.21
CA PHE A 123 -7.68 14.26 -5.09
C PHE A 123 -6.65 13.33 -4.42
N VAL A 124 -5.85 12.60 -5.21
CA VAL A 124 -4.80 11.72 -4.70
C VAL A 124 -3.72 12.51 -3.95
N HIS A 125 -3.33 13.68 -4.44
CA HIS A 125 -2.36 14.56 -3.78
C HIS A 125 -2.86 14.95 -2.38
N ALA A 126 -4.06 15.51 -2.28
CA ALA A 126 -4.66 15.90 -1.00
C ALA A 126 -4.77 14.71 -0.03
N MET A 127 -5.23 13.56 -0.51
CA MET A 127 -5.35 12.36 0.33
C MET A 127 -3.98 11.82 0.77
N ARG A 128 -2.96 11.85 -0.09
CA ARG A 128 -1.61 11.44 0.30
C ARG A 128 -1.05 12.32 1.41
N LEU A 129 -1.27 13.64 1.36
CA LEU A 129 -0.89 14.54 2.46
C LEU A 129 -1.58 14.15 3.77
N MET A 130 -2.88 13.86 3.73
CA MET A 130 -3.64 13.52 4.94
C MET A 130 -3.41 12.09 5.47
N LEU A 131 -2.78 11.22 4.69
CA LEU A 131 -2.40 9.87 5.09
C LEU A 131 -0.97 9.78 5.64
N GLN A 132 -0.24 10.90 5.77
CA GLN A 132 1.08 10.91 6.36
C GLN A 132 1.04 10.69 7.89
N HIS A 133 2.16 10.25 8.45
CA HIS A 133 2.33 10.08 9.90
C HIS A 133 2.44 11.42 10.62
N GLU A 134 3.12 12.37 9.97
CA GLU A 134 3.27 13.75 10.41
C GLU A 134 2.68 14.64 9.32
N VAL A 135 1.86 15.59 9.72
CA VAL A 135 1.18 16.49 8.80
C VAL A 135 1.33 17.91 9.33
N SER A 136 1.98 18.77 8.55
CA SER A 136 2.11 20.18 8.88
C SER A 136 0.82 20.96 8.61
N MET A 137 0.68 22.13 9.26
CA MET A 137 -0.46 23.02 9.00
C MET A 137 -0.50 23.56 7.56
N GLU A 138 0.66 23.67 6.91
CA GLU A 138 0.75 24.05 5.50
C GLU A 138 0.20 22.93 4.61
N GLU A 139 0.57 21.68 4.86
CA GLU A 139 0.02 20.52 4.15
C GLU A 139 -1.48 20.35 4.40
N CYS A 140 -2.00 20.66 5.60
CA CYS A 140 -3.43 20.72 5.85
C CYS A 140 -4.12 21.76 4.94
N ARG A 141 -3.58 22.98 4.84
CA ARG A 141 -4.14 24.03 3.97
C ARG A 141 -4.06 23.66 2.49
N ASP A 142 -2.98 23.02 2.07
CA ASP A 142 -2.82 22.55 0.70
C ASP A 142 -3.83 21.43 0.38
N ALA A 143 -3.99 20.45 1.27
CA ALA A 143 -4.99 19.40 1.11
C ALA A 143 -6.42 19.96 1.09
N ASP A 144 -6.74 20.91 1.96
CA ASP A 144 -8.05 21.59 2.01
C ASP A 144 -8.40 22.24 0.67
N ARG A 145 -7.49 23.08 0.15
CA ARG A 145 -7.65 23.71 -1.16
C ARG A 145 -7.84 22.66 -2.26
N ASN A 146 -7.01 21.61 -2.27
CA ASN A 146 -7.08 20.59 -3.30
C ASN A 146 -8.36 19.73 -3.22
N PHE A 147 -8.88 19.44 -2.03
CA PHE A 147 -10.16 18.75 -1.88
C PHE A 147 -11.33 19.61 -2.36
N ILE A 148 -11.36 20.91 -2.01
CA ILE A 148 -12.42 21.84 -2.45
C ILE A 148 -12.44 21.91 -3.98
N ILE A 149 -11.28 22.12 -4.61
CA ILE A 149 -11.18 22.20 -6.07
C ILE A 149 -11.56 20.85 -6.69
N ALA A 150 -11.06 19.73 -6.17
CA ALA A 150 -11.38 18.41 -6.72
C ALA A 150 -12.88 18.06 -6.61
N ALA A 151 -13.55 18.50 -5.54
CA ALA A 151 -15.00 18.32 -5.38
C ALA A 151 -15.79 19.17 -6.39
N GLY A 152 -15.39 20.43 -6.61
CA GLY A 152 -15.96 21.28 -7.65
C GLY A 152 -15.74 20.72 -9.06
N ASP A 153 -14.49 20.35 -9.37
CA ASP A 153 -14.13 19.68 -10.64
C ASP A 153 -14.93 18.37 -10.80
N PHE A 154 -15.22 17.64 -9.73
CA PHE A 154 -16.03 16.42 -9.80
C PHE A 154 -17.48 16.72 -10.21
N GLU A 155 -18.09 17.75 -9.61
CA GLU A 155 -19.43 18.22 -9.98
C GLU A 155 -19.47 18.59 -11.45
N ASP A 156 -18.53 19.42 -11.92
CA ASP A 156 -18.53 19.89 -13.30
C ASP A 156 -18.21 18.78 -14.32
N LEU A 157 -17.33 17.83 -13.97
CA LEU A 157 -16.86 16.79 -14.89
C LEU A 157 -17.74 15.55 -14.98
N TYR A 158 -18.31 15.10 -13.86
CA TYR A 158 -19.08 13.85 -13.79
C TYR A 158 -20.58 14.10 -13.63
N ILE A 159 -20.99 15.06 -12.80
CA ILE A 159 -22.40 15.32 -12.52
C ILE A 159 -22.99 16.27 -13.57
N GLU A 160 -22.18 17.21 -14.07
CA GLU A 160 -22.57 18.22 -15.07
C GLU A 160 -23.79 19.04 -14.64
N ARG A 161 -24.00 19.20 -13.32
CA ARG A 161 -25.19 19.83 -12.70
C ARG A 161 -26.52 19.19 -13.12
N ARG A 162 -26.48 17.94 -13.59
CA ARG A 162 -27.68 17.22 -14.02
C ARG A 162 -28.30 16.48 -12.84
N THR A 163 -29.59 16.68 -12.63
CA THR A 163 -30.35 16.02 -11.55
C THR A 163 -30.34 14.50 -11.67
N ASP A 164 -30.34 13.97 -12.89
CA ASP A 164 -30.27 12.53 -13.16
C ASP A 164 -28.88 11.91 -12.88
N ARG A 165 -27.83 12.73 -12.70
CA ARG A 165 -26.47 12.33 -12.30
C ARG A 165 -26.11 12.64 -10.85
N LEU A 166 -26.98 13.31 -10.11
CA LEU A 166 -26.75 13.68 -8.71
C LEU A 166 -26.37 12.46 -7.83
N HIS A 167 -26.82 11.27 -8.21
CA HIS A 167 -26.48 10.01 -7.55
C HIS A 167 -24.99 9.61 -7.63
N PHE A 168 -24.17 10.26 -8.46
CA PHE A 168 -22.71 10.14 -8.41
C PHE A 168 -22.10 10.88 -7.20
N GLY A 169 -22.78 11.93 -6.71
CA GLY A 169 -22.41 12.74 -5.55
C GLY A 169 -22.60 11.97 -4.24
N ARG A 170 -21.76 10.97 -3.99
CA ARG A 170 -21.83 10.14 -2.78
C ARG A 170 -21.26 10.86 -1.56
N PRO A 171 -21.69 10.53 -0.33
CA PRO A 171 -21.11 11.08 0.90
C PRO A 171 -19.59 10.91 1.00
N CYS A 172 -19.02 9.91 0.34
CA CYS A 172 -17.58 9.68 0.31
C CYS A 172 -16.78 10.74 -0.46
N LEU A 173 -17.41 11.59 -1.28
CA LEU A 173 -16.77 12.75 -1.91
C LEU A 173 -16.83 14.00 -1.03
N HIS A 174 -17.86 14.10 -0.19
CA HIS A 174 -18.01 15.22 0.74
C HIS A 174 -17.14 15.08 1.98
N ALA A 175 -17.09 13.88 2.58
CA ALA A 175 -16.34 13.64 3.81
C ALA A 175 -14.85 14.07 3.76
N PRO A 176 -14.11 13.89 2.65
CA PRO A 176 -12.74 14.38 2.50
C PRO A 176 -12.53 15.87 2.75
N LEU A 177 -13.55 16.71 2.47
CA LEU A 177 -13.47 18.16 2.68
C LEU A 177 -13.25 18.53 4.16
N HIS A 178 -13.66 17.66 5.08
CA HIS A 178 -13.50 17.87 6.52
C HIS A 178 -12.19 17.33 7.07
N ILE A 179 -11.49 16.46 6.32
CA ILE A 179 -10.30 15.77 6.82
C ILE A 179 -9.20 16.75 7.25
N PRO A 180 -8.85 17.81 6.48
CA PRO A 180 -7.79 18.71 6.88
C PRO A 180 -8.11 19.51 8.15
N GLY A 181 -9.34 20.02 8.27
CA GLY A 181 -9.80 20.72 9.48
C GLY A 181 -9.79 19.82 10.70
N GLU A 182 -10.26 18.59 10.56
CA GLU A 182 -10.20 17.59 11.63
C GLU A 182 -8.76 17.20 11.98
N THR A 183 -7.88 17.12 10.99
CA THR A 183 -6.46 16.81 11.20
C THR A 183 -5.76 17.93 11.97
N ALA A 184 -6.10 19.19 11.71
CA ALA A 184 -5.64 20.32 12.51
C ALA A 184 -6.19 20.30 13.96
N ARG A 185 -7.42 19.80 14.14
CA ARG A 185 -8.12 19.78 15.44
C ARG A 185 -7.66 18.65 16.37
N VAL A 186 -7.54 17.42 15.84
CA VAL A 186 -7.27 16.21 16.64
C VAL A 186 -6.00 15.46 16.24
N GLY A 187 -5.22 16.02 15.31
CA GLY A 187 -4.00 15.42 14.78
C GLY A 187 -4.25 14.45 13.62
N PRO A 188 -3.18 13.83 13.10
CA PRO A 188 -3.23 12.93 11.95
C PRO A 188 -4.26 11.81 12.08
N GLN A 189 -4.90 11.47 10.96
CA GLN A 189 -5.93 10.42 10.88
C GLN A 189 -5.43 9.02 11.28
N LEU A 190 -4.10 8.84 11.38
CA LEU A 190 -3.50 7.63 11.93
C LEU A 190 -3.91 7.43 13.41
N ASN A 191 -4.05 8.51 14.18
CA ASN A 191 -4.32 8.47 15.63
C ASN A 191 -5.74 8.01 15.96
N ASN A 192 -6.70 8.23 15.06
CA ASN A 192 -8.11 7.85 15.21
C ASN A 192 -8.52 6.81 14.14
N SER A 193 -7.54 6.10 13.59
CA SER A 193 -7.73 5.15 12.51
C SER A 193 -8.60 3.96 12.92
N GLN A 194 -9.60 3.65 12.09
CA GLN A 194 -10.44 2.47 12.27
C GLN A 194 -9.68 1.13 12.12
N TRP A 195 -8.50 1.12 11.51
CA TRP A 195 -7.72 -0.11 11.29
C TRP A 195 -7.36 -0.82 12.61
N THR A 196 -6.98 -0.05 13.64
CA THR A 196 -6.61 -0.58 14.96
C THR A 196 -7.85 -1.13 15.69
N MET A 197 -8.98 -0.43 15.57
CA MET A 197 -10.25 -0.86 16.14
C MET A 197 -10.73 -2.18 15.50
N GLU A 198 -10.75 -2.28 14.18
CA GLU A 198 -11.16 -3.52 13.49
C GLU A 198 -10.23 -4.70 13.77
N ARG A 199 -8.92 -4.44 13.84
CA ARG A 199 -7.95 -5.47 14.24
C ARG A 199 -8.24 -5.96 15.66
N THR A 200 -8.57 -5.05 16.56
CA THR A 200 -8.93 -5.38 17.95
C THR A 200 -10.22 -6.19 18.01
N ILE A 201 -11.26 -5.79 17.28
CA ILE A 201 -12.53 -6.54 17.17
C ILE A 201 -12.27 -7.95 16.65
N GLY A 202 -11.49 -8.09 15.56
CA GLY A 202 -11.17 -9.40 14.99
C GLY A 202 -10.37 -10.29 15.94
N ASN A 203 -9.40 -9.72 16.66
CA ASN A 203 -8.62 -10.44 17.67
C ASN A 203 -9.50 -10.91 18.84
N LEU A 204 -10.35 -10.03 19.37
CA LEU A 204 -11.27 -10.39 20.46
C LEU A 204 -12.30 -11.43 20.01
N GLY A 205 -12.77 -11.34 18.76
CA GLY A 205 -13.69 -12.31 18.16
C GLY A 205 -13.14 -13.74 18.15
N GLN A 206 -11.82 -13.90 17.97
CA GLN A 206 -11.15 -15.21 18.03
C GLN A 206 -11.13 -15.83 19.44
N GLU A 207 -11.39 -15.03 20.48
CA GLU A 207 -11.37 -15.47 21.87
C GLU A 207 -12.78 -15.82 22.39
N ILE A 208 -13.81 -15.58 21.59
CA ILE A 208 -15.18 -15.92 21.96
C ILE A 208 -15.32 -17.44 21.96
N ARG A 209 -15.68 -18.01 23.11
CA ARG A 209 -15.85 -19.46 23.30
C ARG A 209 -17.28 -19.88 23.65
N GLN A 210 -18.15 -18.93 23.96
CA GLN A 210 -19.53 -19.19 24.35
C GLN A 210 -20.52 -18.52 23.40
N HIS A 211 -21.28 -19.35 22.66
CA HIS A 211 -22.21 -18.88 21.63
C HIS A 211 -23.57 -18.41 22.18
N GLN A 212 -23.93 -18.77 23.42
CA GLN A 212 -25.22 -18.39 24.01
C GLN A 212 -25.23 -16.98 24.60
N SER A 213 -24.10 -16.51 25.16
CA SER A 213 -23.96 -15.18 25.78
C SER A 213 -22.73 -14.45 25.24
N VAL A 214 -22.69 -14.28 23.92
CA VAL A 214 -21.52 -13.78 23.17
C VAL A 214 -21.02 -12.45 23.72
N PHE A 215 -21.91 -11.50 23.99
CA PHE A 215 -21.53 -10.16 24.48
C PHE A 215 -20.95 -10.19 25.89
N ALA A 216 -21.51 -10.99 26.80
CA ALA A 216 -20.98 -11.15 28.15
C ALA A 216 -19.60 -11.82 28.13
N ASN A 217 -19.42 -12.85 27.30
CA ASN A 217 -18.13 -13.51 27.12
C ASN A 217 -17.09 -12.55 26.53
N LEU A 218 -17.46 -11.78 25.50
CA LEU A 218 -16.60 -10.76 24.89
C LEU A 218 -16.17 -9.69 25.91
N ALA A 219 -17.10 -9.17 26.71
CA ALA A 219 -16.80 -8.20 27.75
C ALA A 219 -15.79 -8.76 28.77
N GLN A 220 -15.98 -10.01 29.20
CA GLN A 220 -15.05 -10.66 30.12
C GLN A 220 -13.66 -10.88 29.51
N ARG A 221 -13.58 -11.26 28.21
CA ARG A 221 -12.30 -11.38 27.50
C ARG A 221 -11.58 -10.03 27.39
N ALA A 222 -12.30 -8.97 27.07
CA ALA A 222 -11.74 -7.62 27.01
C ALA A 222 -11.23 -7.16 28.38
N LEU A 223 -12.02 -7.35 29.45
CA LEU A 223 -11.61 -7.03 30.82
C LEU A 223 -10.35 -7.78 31.24
N TYR A 224 -10.31 -9.10 31.01
CA TYR A 224 -9.15 -9.92 31.33
C TYR A 224 -7.89 -9.44 30.60
N ARG A 225 -8.01 -9.06 29.31
CA ARG A 225 -6.88 -8.53 28.54
C ARG A 225 -6.39 -7.18 29.07
N CYS A 226 -7.30 -6.29 29.47
CA CYS A 226 -6.94 -5.05 30.14
C CYS A 226 -6.19 -5.33 31.45
N GLN A 227 -6.71 -6.22 32.30
CA GLN A 227 -6.08 -6.58 33.58
C GLN A 227 -4.67 -7.16 33.38
N VAL A 228 -4.49 -8.08 32.42
CA VAL A 228 -3.18 -8.66 32.08
C VAL A 228 -2.22 -7.61 31.53
N ASN A 229 -2.68 -6.75 30.61
CA ASN A 229 -1.86 -5.67 30.07
C ASN A 229 -1.46 -4.67 31.15
N THR A 230 -2.37 -4.33 32.07
CA THR A 230 -2.07 -3.48 33.24
C THR A 230 -1.04 -4.13 34.14
N LEU A 231 -1.14 -5.44 34.41
CA LEU A 231 -0.15 -6.17 35.19
C LEU A 231 1.23 -6.14 34.52
N PHE A 232 1.31 -6.35 33.20
CA PHE A 232 2.58 -6.23 32.46
C PHE A 232 3.13 -4.80 32.45
N ALA A 233 2.27 -3.78 32.43
CA ALA A 233 2.71 -2.39 32.46
C ALA A 233 3.24 -1.97 33.85
N LEU A 234 2.59 -2.44 34.93
CA LEU A 234 2.99 -2.17 36.31
C LEU A 234 4.19 -3.01 36.74
N LEU A 235 4.27 -4.26 36.28
CA LEU A 235 5.30 -5.23 36.62
C LEU A 235 5.88 -5.85 35.33
N PRO A 236 6.81 -5.14 34.65
CA PRO A 236 7.38 -5.58 33.37
C PRO A 236 8.04 -6.97 33.40
N ASP A 237 8.50 -7.41 34.57
CA ASP A 237 9.12 -8.73 34.75
C ASP A 237 8.16 -9.90 34.47
N PHE A 238 6.84 -9.68 34.56
CA PHE A 238 5.83 -10.67 34.20
C PHE A 238 5.47 -10.66 32.72
N ALA A 239 5.92 -9.66 31.96
CA ALA A 239 5.65 -9.60 30.53
C ALA A 239 6.28 -10.82 29.82
N PRO A 240 5.61 -11.39 28.80
CA PRO A 240 6.18 -12.49 28.05
C PRO A 240 7.53 -12.04 27.44
N PRO A 241 8.55 -12.91 27.44
CA PRO A 241 9.85 -12.56 26.90
C PRO A 241 9.73 -12.17 25.43
N PRO A 242 10.61 -11.29 24.93
CA PRO A 242 10.58 -10.87 23.55
C PRO A 242 10.64 -12.08 22.59
N PRO A 243 10.05 -11.97 21.39
CA PRO A 243 10.03 -13.06 20.43
C PRO A 243 11.45 -13.56 20.17
N LYS A 244 11.68 -14.86 20.39
CA LYS A 244 12.97 -15.48 20.11
C LYS A 244 13.34 -15.28 18.64
N ILE A 245 14.62 -15.01 18.38
CA ILE A 245 15.10 -14.98 17.00
C ILE A 245 14.94 -16.37 16.36
N PRO A 246 14.66 -16.46 15.05
CA PRO A 246 14.51 -17.74 14.38
C PRO A 246 15.75 -18.63 14.54
N ARG A 247 15.55 -19.96 14.63
CA ARG A 247 16.66 -20.92 14.68
C ARG A 247 17.61 -20.71 13.49
N GLY A 248 18.90 -20.55 13.77
CA GLY A 248 19.93 -20.28 12.76
C GLY A 248 20.12 -18.81 12.39
N ALA A 249 19.38 -17.89 13.03
CA ALA A 249 19.67 -16.46 12.98
C ALA A 249 20.82 -16.11 13.94
N LYS A 250 21.52 -15.01 13.66
CA LYS A 250 22.58 -14.47 14.51
C LYS A 250 22.27 -13.03 14.90
N ASP A 251 22.16 -12.78 16.20
CA ASP A 251 22.05 -11.43 16.74
C ASP A 251 23.40 -10.71 16.62
N LEU A 252 23.38 -9.48 16.10
CA LEU A 252 24.56 -8.62 15.97
C LEU A 252 24.56 -7.49 17.01
N GLY A 253 23.50 -7.37 17.83
CA GLY A 253 23.30 -6.23 18.71
C GLY A 253 22.71 -5.01 18.00
N GLY A 254 22.31 -4.00 18.77
CA GLY A 254 21.73 -2.75 18.25
C GLY A 254 20.46 -2.94 17.41
N GLY A 255 19.73 -4.05 17.60
CA GLY A 255 18.53 -4.39 16.83
C GLY A 255 18.79 -5.09 15.49
N TYR A 256 20.05 -5.30 15.10
CA TYR A 256 20.43 -5.97 13.86
C TYR A 256 20.47 -7.49 14.05
N VAL A 257 19.79 -8.23 13.17
CA VAL A 257 19.80 -9.71 13.22
C VAL A 257 20.01 -10.28 11.83
N LEU A 258 21.07 -11.08 11.66
CA LEU A 258 21.27 -11.87 10.46
C LEU A 258 20.29 -13.04 10.43
N LEU A 259 19.56 -13.21 9.33
CA LEU A 259 18.50 -14.21 9.20
C LEU A 259 18.90 -15.36 8.26
N CYS A 260 18.22 -16.50 8.38
CA CYS A 260 18.51 -17.71 7.62
C CYS A 260 18.53 -17.55 6.09
N ALA A 261 19.19 -18.53 5.45
CA ALA A 261 19.87 -18.51 4.15
C ALA A 261 21.25 -17.81 4.23
N HIS A 262 22.25 -18.54 4.72
CA HIS A 262 23.66 -18.13 4.74
C HIS A 262 24.54 -19.24 4.15
N ASP A 263 25.82 -18.93 3.91
CA ASP A 263 26.80 -19.94 3.49
C ASP A 263 27.01 -20.97 4.61
N LEU A 264 26.90 -22.26 4.29
CA LEU A 264 27.17 -23.35 5.24
C LEU A 264 28.66 -23.46 5.56
N THR A 265 29.52 -23.07 4.63
CA THR A 265 30.98 -23.14 4.74
C THR A 265 31.61 -21.78 4.48
N LYS A 266 32.71 -21.48 5.19
CA LYS A 266 33.47 -20.26 4.95
C LYS A 266 34.23 -20.38 3.63
N ARG A 267 34.17 -19.35 2.78
CA ARG A 267 34.83 -19.32 1.47
C ARG A 267 35.81 -18.15 1.36
N VAL A 268 36.72 -18.23 0.40
CA VAL A 268 37.56 -17.09 0.04
C VAL A 268 36.66 -16.02 -0.63
N PRO A 269 36.76 -14.74 -0.24
CA PRO A 269 36.01 -13.68 -0.88
C PRO A 269 36.42 -13.49 -2.34
N GLU A 270 35.48 -13.04 -3.17
CA GLU A 270 35.75 -12.62 -4.54
C GLU A 270 36.51 -11.28 -4.53
N VAL A 271 37.20 -10.92 -5.63
CA VAL A 271 38.02 -9.70 -5.72
C VAL A 271 37.28 -8.43 -5.25
N PRO A 272 36.04 -8.14 -5.69
CA PRO A 272 35.32 -6.95 -5.24
C PRO A 272 34.98 -6.98 -3.74
N GLU A 273 34.78 -8.17 -3.17
CA GLU A 273 34.51 -8.35 -1.75
C GLU A 273 35.78 -8.10 -0.92
N CYS A 274 36.92 -8.60 -1.39
CA CYS A 274 38.22 -8.31 -0.82
C CYS A 274 38.49 -6.80 -0.79
N GLU A 275 38.27 -6.11 -1.90
CA GLU A 275 38.46 -4.65 -1.98
C GLU A 275 37.55 -3.89 -1.01
N ALA A 276 36.28 -4.28 -0.90
CA ALA A 276 35.33 -3.69 0.04
C ALA A 276 35.77 -3.91 1.50
N ILE A 277 36.25 -5.11 1.84
CA ILE A 277 36.77 -5.42 3.18
C ILE A 277 38.04 -4.60 3.45
N LYS A 278 38.99 -4.55 2.51
CA LYS A 278 40.22 -3.75 2.61
C LYS A 278 39.88 -2.26 2.85
N SER A 279 38.94 -1.71 2.10
CA SER A 279 38.46 -0.34 2.26
C SER A 279 37.87 -0.10 3.65
N TRP A 280 37.05 -1.03 4.15
CA TRP A 280 36.47 -0.92 5.49
C TRP A 280 37.53 -0.91 6.61
N TYR A 281 38.54 -1.78 6.54
CA TYR A 281 39.64 -1.80 7.52
C TYR A 281 40.43 -0.49 7.51
N ARG A 282 40.77 0.02 6.31
CA ARG A 282 41.45 1.32 6.15
C ARG A 282 40.63 2.46 6.77
N ASN A 283 39.33 2.50 6.51
CA ASN A 283 38.43 3.52 7.07
C ASN A 283 38.27 3.43 8.60
N LYS A 284 38.54 2.27 9.20
CA LYS A 284 38.57 2.09 10.66
C LYS A 284 39.95 2.33 11.28
N GLY A 285 40.93 2.81 10.49
CA GLY A 285 42.30 3.06 10.94
C GLY A 285 43.11 1.79 11.21
N ALA A 286 42.64 0.64 10.74
CA ALA A 286 43.31 -0.64 10.92
C ALA A 286 44.19 -0.98 9.70
N THR A 287 45.42 -1.43 9.96
CA THR A 287 46.37 -1.83 8.91
C THR A 287 45.97 -3.17 8.30
N TRP A 288 45.65 -3.17 7.01
CA TRP A 288 45.47 -4.41 6.25
C TRP A 288 46.83 -5.04 5.97
N ARG A 289 47.02 -6.33 6.27
CA ARG A 289 48.20 -7.09 5.84
C ARG A 289 47.84 -7.98 4.66
N ASP A 290 48.67 -8.04 3.64
CA ASP A 290 48.37 -8.81 2.43
C ASP A 290 48.56 -10.33 2.58
N ASP A 291 49.13 -10.78 3.70
CA ASP A 291 49.24 -12.19 4.10
C ASP A 291 48.00 -12.73 4.85
N LEU A 292 47.01 -11.88 5.14
CA LEU A 292 45.83 -12.24 5.91
C LEU A 292 44.86 -13.09 5.08
N TRP A 293 44.84 -14.40 5.35
CA TRP A 293 43.88 -15.32 4.74
C TRP A 293 42.49 -15.19 5.38
N ILE A 294 41.67 -14.28 4.85
CA ILE A 294 40.29 -14.14 5.29
C ILE A 294 39.37 -15.14 4.57
N LYS A 295 38.52 -15.81 5.35
CA LYS A 295 37.36 -16.54 4.83
C LYS A 295 36.09 -15.88 5.32
N VAL A 296 35.12 -15.71 4.43
CA VAL A 296 33.85 -15.05 4.69
C VAL A 296 32.69 -16.03 4.57
N SER A 297 31.59 -15.72 5.23
CA SER A 297 30.29 -16.39 5.05
C SER A 297 29.25 -15.34 4.70
N LYS A 298 28.62 -15.48 3.53
CA LYS A 298 27.53 -14.59 3.11
C LYS A 298 26.27 -14.90 3.90
N TRP A 299 25.57 -13.86 4.30
CA TRP A 299 24.20 -13.93 4.81
C TRP A 299 23.27 -13.24 3.81
N ALA A 300 22.19 -13.92 3.43
CA ALA A 300 21.31 -13.40 2.40
C ALA A 300 20.31 -12.35 2.91
N ARG A 301 20.13 -12.26 4.23
CA ARG A 301 19.08 -11.46 4.86
C ARG A 301 19.57 -10.82 6.16
N LEU A 302 19.25 -9.55 6.33
CA LEU A 302 19.52 -8.78 7.54
C LEU A 302 18.23 -8.11 7.99
N ARG A 303 17.78 -8.41 9.21
CA ARG A 303 16.74 -7.64 9.89
C ARG A 303 17.37 -6.37 10.45
N LEU A 304 16.79 -5.23 10.09
CA LEU A 304 17.14 -3.90 10.57
C LEU A 304 16.47 -3.63 11.93
N PRO A 305 16.92 -2.62 12.70
CA PRO A 305 16.32 -2.27 14.00
C PRO A 305 14.82 -1.94 13.89
N ILE A 306 14.41 -1.36 12.76
CA ILE A 306 13.01 -1.06 12.42
C ILE A 306 12.18 -2.31 12.04
N GLY A 307 12.73 -3.52 12.16
CA GLY A 307 12.07 -4.78 11.85
C GLY A 307 12.05 -5.17 10.36
N GLN A 308 12.35 -4.24 9.45
CA GLN A 308 12.45 -4.53 8.01
C GLN A 308 13.57 -5.52 7.70
N VAL A 309 13.39 -6.34 6.67
CA VAL A 309 14.40 -7.32 6.25
C VAL A 309 15.03 -6.89 4.93
N ALA A 310 16.27 -6.42 4.99
CA ALA A 310 17.13 -6.21 3.84
C ALA A 310 17.56 -7.56 3.26
N ARG A 311 17.68 -7.64 1.94
CA ARG A 311 18.01 -8.85 1.20
C ARG A 311 19.21 -8.61 0.29
N CYS A 312 20.03 -9.64 0.13
CA CYS A 312 21.26 -9.58 -0.65
C CYS A 312 21.03 -10.07 -2.09
N SER A 313 21.62 -9.36 -3.05
CA SER A 313 21.65 -9.71 -4.48
C SER A 313 22.13 -11.14 -4.72
N TRP A 314 23.05 -11.66 -3.91
CA TRP A 314 23.57 -13.03 -4.00
C TRP A 314 22.48 -14.12 -4.06
N LYS A 315 21.38 -13.98 -3.30
CA LYS A 315 20.25 -14.93 -3.35
C LYS A 315 19.10 -14.44 -4.22
N GLU A 316 18.96 -13.14 -4.40
CA GLU A 316 17.88 -12.58 -5.22
C GLU A 316 18.13 -12.76 -6.71
N ASN A 317 19.38 -12.59 -7.18
CA ASN A 317 19.76 -12.77 -8.59
C ASN A 317 19.61 -14.22 -9.07
N LYS A 318 19.46 -15.19 -8.16
CA LYS A 318 19.20 -16.61 -8.49
C LYS A 318 17.71 -16.90 -8.73
N LYS A 319 16.84 -15.92 -8.49
CA LYS A 319 15.40 -16.05 -8.67
C LYS A 319 14.99 -15.31 -9.93
N ARG A 320 13.86 -15.72 -10.50
CA ARG A 320 13.25 -14.98 -11.61
C ARG A 320 12.77 -13.60 -11.12
N PRO A 321 12.78 -12.55 -11.97
CA PRO A 321 12.34 -11.21 -11.58
C PRO A 321 10.91 -11.17 -11.00
N ASP A 322 9.98 -11.98 -11.52
CA ASP A 322 8.59 -12.10 -11.03
C ASP A 322 8.47 -12.66 -9.60
N GLN A 323 9.53 -13.32 -9.12
CA GLN A 323 9.60 -13.94 -7.79
C GLN A 323 10.34 -13.08 -6.76
N VAL A 324 10.91 -11.96 -7.20
CA VAL A 324 11.64 -11.01 -6.36
C VAL A 324 10.81 -9.74 -6.20
N ARG A 325 10.93 -9.13 -5.03
CA ARG A 325 10.38 -7.79 -4.76
C ARG A 325 11.56 -6.91 -4.39
N ALA A 326 11.64 -5.71 -4.94
CA ALA A 326 12.65 -4.73 -4.59
C ALA A 326 12.72 -4.60 -3.06
N ALA A 327 13.90 -4.73 -2.46
CA ALA A 327 14.02 -4.68 -1.00
C ALA A 327 13.73 -3.28 -0.43
N ARG A 328 13.99 -2.24 -1.24
CA ARG A 328 13.78 -0.82 -0.93
C ARG A 328 13.71 -0.02 -2.23
N ASN A 329 12.99 1.11 -2.18
CA ASN A 329 13.05 2.15 -3.20
C ASN A 329 13.74 3.36 -2.55
N VAL A 330 14.85 3.83 -3.12
CA VAL A 330 15.59 4.98 -2.59
C VAL A 330 15.38 6.14 -3.55
N LYS A 331 14.82 7.24 -3.06
CA LYS A 331 14.78 8.50 -3.80
C LYS A 331 16.17 9.13 -3.69
N VAL A 332 16.92 9.14 -4.78
CA VAL A 332 18.19 9.88 -4.85
C VAL A 332 17.83 11.35 -5.01
N LEU A 333 18.09 12.14 -3.98
CA LEU A 333 18.02 13.61 -4.08
C LEU A 333 19.35 14.06 -4.69
N TYR A 334 19.31 14.44 -5.96
CA TYR A 334 20.40 15.22 -6.53
C TYR A 334 20.27 16.63 -5.95
N ILE A 335 21.20 16.98 -5.06
CA ILE A 335 21.40 18.37 -4.67
C ILE A 335 22.09 19.02 -5.88
N HIS A 336 21.34 19.84 -6.61
CA HIS A 336 21.89 20.67 -7.68
C HIS A 336 22.47 21.96 -7.11
#